data_AF-A0A842LNG4-F1
#
_entry.id   AF-A0A842LNG4-F1
#
_cell.length_a   1.000
_cell.length_b   1.000
_cell.length_c   1.000
_cell.angle_alpha   90.00
_cell.angle_beta   90.00
_cell.angle_gamma   90.00
#
_symmetry.space_group_name_H-M   'P 1'
#
loop_
_entity.id
_entity.type
_entity.pdbx_description
1 polymer ?
#
loop_
_entity_poly.entity_id
_entity_poly.type
_entity_poly.pdbx_seq_one_letter_code
_entity_poly.pdbx_strand_id
1 'polypeptide(L)'
;DLCEDHDVIAVTDEVYEHLVYDGNSHISIASLGSMKERTVTISGVSKSYSVTGWRIGYAIAPEDITLGIRRAHDFLTVGAPAPLQKASVTAFQLPDSYYQELLQMYDRKRRMLYEALKNSGFRCKLPEGAYYIFAEFPEEIGMDDVEFSLYLTREIGVAPVPGTTFYHTKELGKRKVRFTFSKRDETLREASERLRKLRM
;
A
#
# COMPACT_ATOMS: atom_id res chain seq x y z
N ASP A 1 -16.06 3.20 -20.01
CA ASP A 1 -15.90 2.19 -21.08
C ASP A 1 -16.22 0.79 -20.55
N LEU A 2 -15.27 -0.08 -20.17
CA LEU A 2 -15.59 -1.48 -19.81
C LEU A 2 -16.70 -1.68 -18.76
N CYS A 3 -16.72 -0.89 -17.68
CA CYS A 3 -17.77 -1.00 -16.66
C CYS A 3 -19.15 -0.56 -17.17
N GLU A 4 -19.19 0.35 -18.13
CA GLU A 4 -20.40 0.85 -18.76
C GLU A 4 -20.87 -0.12 -19.85
N ASP A 5 -19.97 -0.54 -20.73
CA ASP A 5 -20.24 -1.43 -21.88
C ASP A 5 -20.76 -2.80 -21.44
N HIS A 6 -20.33 -3.28 -20.28
CA HIS A 6 -20.70 -4.59 -19.73
C HIS A 6 -21.66 -4.54 -18.55
N ASP A 7 -22.13 -3.34 -18.20
CA ASP A 7 -23.00 -3.10 -17.04
C ASP A 7 -22.51 -3.75 -15.74
N VAL A 8 -21.24 -3.52 -15.39
CA VAL A 8 -20.62 -4.06 -14.17
C VAL A 8 -20.28 -2.97 -13.16
N ILE A 9 -20.24 -3.37 -11.89
CA ILE A 9 -19.84 -2.52 -10.76
C ILE A 9 -18.32 -2.52 -10.64
N ALA A 10 -17.73 -1.33 -10.44
CA ALA A 10 -16.34 -1.19 -10.03
C ALA A 10 -16.24 -1.24 -8.50
N VAL A 11 -15.33 -2.06 -7.96
CA VAL A 11 -14.97 -2.04 -6.55
C VAL A 11 -13.52 -1.58 -6.43
N THR A 12 -13.27 -0.48 -5.74
CA THR A 12 -11.96 0.16 -5.69
C THR A 12 -11.41 0.19 -4.27
N ASP A 13 -10.19 -0.29 -4.08
CA ASP A 13 -9.43 -0.12 -2.84
C ASP A 13 -8.54 1.12 -2.98
N GLU A 14 -8.98 2.20 -2.36
CA GLU A 14 -8.37 3.53 -2.42
C GLU A 14 -7.71 3.90 -1.08
N VAL A 15 -7.36 2.91 -0.24
CA VAL A 15 -6.81 3.14 1.11
C VAL A 15 -5.47 3.92 1.11
N TYR A 16 -4.82 4.06 -0.05
CA TYR A 16 -3.59 4.82 -0.26
C TYR A 16 -3.80 6.15 -1.00
N GLU A 17 -5.04 6.63 -1.12
CA GLU A 17 -5.42 7.83 -1.91
C GLU A 17 -4.60 9.10 -1.60
N HIS A 18 -4.13 9.27 -0.36
CA HIS A 18 -3.31 10.41 0.06
C HIS A 18 -1.79 10.17 -0.05
N LEU A 19 -1.36 8.99 -0.49
CA LEU A 19 0.05 8.62 -0.64
C LEU A 19 0.37 8.46 -2.12
N VAL A 20 0.32 9.57 -2.84
CA VAL A 20 0.64 9.70 -4.27
C VAL A 20 1.76 10.74 -4.42
N TYR A 21 2.79 10.40 -5.19
CA TYR A 21 4.04 11.16 -5.24
C TYR A 21 4.28 11.86 -6.59
N ASP A 22 5.34 12.67 -6.64
CA ASP A 22 5.87 13.29 -7.87
C ASP A 22 4.87 14.22 -8.57
N GLY A 23 3.97 14.85 -7.81
CA GLY A 23 2.95 15.75 -8.33
C GLY A 23 1.76 15.05 -9.00
N ASN A 24 1.73 13.71 -8.99
CA ASN A 24 0.57 12.96 -9.44
C ASN A 24 -0.61 13.16 -8.48
N SER A 25 -1.82 13.01 -9.00
CA SER A 25 -3.06 13.03 -8.24
C SER A 25 -3.75 11.68 -8.29
N HIS A 26 -4.36 11.28 -7.18
CA HIS A 26 -5.28 10.16 -7.17
C HIS A 26 -6.57 10.57 -7.89
N ILE A 27 -7.04 9.72 -8.80
CA ILE A 27 -8.32 9.90 -9.49
C ILE A 27 -9.20 8.72 -9.10
N SER A 28 -10.14 8.97 -8.19
CA SER A 28 -11.14 7.96 -7.85
C SER A 28 -11.98 7.61 -9.08
N ILE A 29 -12.21 6.31 -9.31
CA ILE A 29 -13.03 5.84 -10.44
C ILE A 29 -14.45 6.43 -10.34
N ALA A 30 -14.97 6.63 -9.13
CA ALA A 30 -16.28 7.23 -8.91
C ALA A 30 -16.38 8.69 -9.41
N SER A 31 -15.26 9.37 -9.65
CA SER A 31 -15.24 10.73 -10.21
C SER A 31 -15.31 10.78 -11.74
N LEU A 32 -15.22 9.64 -12.41
CA LEU A 32 -15.17 9.54 -13.87
C LEU A 32 -16.56 9.40 -14.50
N GLY A 33 -17.04 10.42 -15.22
CA GLY A 33 -18.24 10.30 -16.04
C GLY A 33 -19.45 9.76 -15.28
N SER A 34 -20.01 8.63 -15.74
CA SER A 34 -21.17 7.97 -15.11
C SER A 34 -20.80 6.98 -14.00
N MET A 35 -19.51 6.80 -13.70
CA MET A 35 -19.02 5.74 -12.80
C MET A 35 -19.46 5.91 -11.34
N LYS A 36 -19.82 7.13 -10.91
CA LYS A 36 -20.36 7.38 -9.57
C LYS A 36 -21.49 6.41 -9.21
N GLU A 37 -22.36 6.11 -10.17
CA GLU A 37 -23.57 5.32 -9.94
C GLU A 37 -23.35 3.80 -10.02
N ARG A 38 -22.10 3.36 -10.17
CA ARG A 38 -21.71 1.95 -10.25
C ARG A 38 -20.35 1.66 -9.61
N THR A 39 -19.88 2.52 -8.70
CA THR A 39 -18.60 2.34 -8.02
C THR A 39 -18.80 2.18 -6.52
N VAL A 40 -18.14 1.17 -5.95
CA VAL A 40 -17.93 1.01 -4.51
C VAL A 40 -16.49 1.40 -4.20
N THR A 41 -16.29 2.58 -3.64
CA THR A 41 -14.99 3.07 -3.20
C THR A 41 -14.74 2.68 -1.74
N ILE A 42 -13.66 1.95 -1.47
CA ILE A 42 -13.26 1.48 -0.14
C ILE A 42 -12.03 2.28 0.29
N SER A 43 -12.08 2.87 1.48
CA SER A 43 -10.93 3.54 2.09
C SER A 43 -10.96 3.44 3.62
N GLY A 44 -10.02 4.09 4.30
CA GLY A 44 -9.96 4.09 5.75
C GLY A 44 -8.81 4.89 6.33
N VAL A 45 -8.88 5.11 7.64
CA VAL A 45 -7.94 5.97 8.38
C VAL A 45 -6.57 5.31 8.63
N SER A 46 -6.47 4.01 8.41
CA SER A 46 -5.32 3.20 8.81
C SER A 46 -4.00 3.68 8.20
N LYS A 47 -4.02 4.12 6.94
CA LYS A 47 -2.82 4.42 6.15
C LYS A 47 -2.48 5.90 6.19
N SER A 48 -3.48 6.74 5.94
CA SER A 48 -3.35 8.19 5.92
C SER A 48 -2.94 8.74 7.28
N TYR A 49 -3.44 8.16 8.38
CA TYR A 49 -3.19 8.67 9.73
C TYR A 49 -2.31 7.77 10.61
N SER A 50 -1.67 6.75 10.02
CA SER A 50 -0.77 5.83 10.73
C SER A 50 -1.38 5.10 11.94
N VAL A 51 -2.71 4.89 11.93
CA VAL A 51 -3.48 4.24 13.00
C VAL A 51 -3.98 2.86 12.59
N THR A 52 -3.11 2.00 12.04
CA THR A 52 -3.50 0.69 11.49
C THR A 52 -4.23 -0.22 12.49
N GLY A 53 -3.96 -0.05 13.79
CA GLY A 53 -4.60 -0.78 14.88
C GLY A 53 -6.01 -0.30 15.24
N TRP A 54 -6.47 0.84 14.72
CA TRP A 54 -7.82 1.34 15.03
C TRP A 54 -8.92 0.58 14.29
N ARG A 55 -8.57 -0.10 13.20
CA ARG A 55 -9.50 -0.93 12.41
C ARG A 55 -10.76 -0.16 11.95
N ILE A 56 -10.59 1.12 11.61
CA ILE A 56 -11.64 1.94 11.03
C ILE A 56 -11.42 2.05 9.50
N GLY A 57 -12.46 1.69 8.75
CA GLY A 57 -12.57 1.84 7.31
C GLY A 57 -14.01 2.15 6.92
N TYR A 58 -14.23 2.53 5.67
CA TYR A 58 -15.54 2.89 5.15
C TYR A 58 -15.65 2.54 3.67
N ALA A 59 -16.90 2.47 3.20
CA ALA A 59 -17.23 2.34 1.79
C ALA A 59 -18.17 3.47 1.36
N ILE A 60 -17.92 4.06 0.20
CA ILE A 60 -18.77 5.03 -0.47
C ILE A 60 -19.32 4.36 -1.72
N ALA A 61 -20.64 4.30 -1.85
CA ALA A 61 -21.30 3.67 -2.99
C ALA A 61 -22.73 4.24 -3.17
N PRO A 62 -23.36 4.00 -4.33
CA PRO A 62 -24.79 4.24 -4.55
C PRO A 62 -25.68 3.63 -3.47
N GLU A 63 -26.84 4.26 -3.23
CA GLU A 63 -27.73 3.92 -2.12
C GLU A 63 -28.14 2.43 -2.15
N ASP A 64 -28.59 1.96 -3.30
CA ASP A 64 -29.01 0.57 -3.55
C ASP A 64 -27.89 -0.44 -3.25
N ILE A 65 -26.64 -0.13 -3.60
CA ILE A 65 -25.48 -0.97 -3.29
C ILE A 65 -25.15 -0.91 -1.78
N THR A 66 -25.18 0.28 -1.17
CA THR A 66 -24.87 0.41 0.27
C THR A 66 -25.86 -0.35 1.16
N LEU A 67 -27.13 -0.52 0.74
CA LEU A 67 -28.10 -1.32 1.48
C LEU A 67 -27.63 -2.77 1.65
N GLY A 68 -27.09 -3.38 0.60
CA GLY A 68 -26.52 -4.73 0.65
C GLY A 68 -25.28 -4.80 1.55
N ILE A 69 -24.37 -3.83 1.40
CA ILE A 69 -23.14 -3.75 2.20
C ILE A 69 -23.48 -3.62 3.69
N ARG A 70 -24.41 -2.75 4.07
CA ARG A 70 -24.82 -2.53 5.46
C ARG A 70 -25.46 -3.77 6.07
N ARG A 71 -26.35 -4.44 5.34
CA ARG A 71 -26.95 -5.70 5.79
C ARG A 71 -25.89 -6.75 6.09
N ALA A 72 -24.90 -6.92 5.21
CA ALA A 72 -23.80 -7.84 5.45
C ALA A 72 -22.93 -7.40 6.64
N HIS A 73 -22.63 -6.10 6.76
CA HIS A 73 -21.83 -5.54 7.85
C HIS A 73 -22.48 -5.75 9.22
N ASP A 74 -23.80 -5.61 9.32
CA ASP A 74 -24.58 -5.82 10.54
C ASP A 74 -24.38 -7.23 11.10
N PHE A 75 -24.32 -8.25 10.22
CA PHE A 75 -24.06 -9.65 10.62
C PHE A 75 -22.59 -9.98 10.91
N LEU A 76 -21.66 -9.22 10.34
CA LEU A 76 -20.22 -9.47 10.53
C LEU A 76 -19.70 -8.87 11.83
N THR A 77 -20.04 -7.60 12.09
CA THR A 77 -19.43 -6.84 13.19
C THR A 77 -20.39 -5.93 13.93
N VAL A 78 -21.63 -5.75 13.44
CA VAL A 78 -22.64 -4.76 13.91
C VAL A 78 -22.20 -3.31 13.72
N GLY A 79 -20.99 -2.94 14.12
CA GLY A 79 -20.45 -1.61 13.92
C GLY A 79 -18.99 -1.49 14.33
N ALA A 80 -18.32 -0.46 13.83
CA ALA A 80 -16.96 -0.14 14.20
C ALA A 80 -16.89 0.48 15.62
N PRO A 81 -15.74 0.42 16.33
CA PRO A 81 -15.62 0.97 17.69
C PRO A 81 -15.96 2.47 17.77
N ALA A 82 -17.06 2.81 18.46
CA ALA A 82 -17.60 4.17 18.50
C ALA A 82 -16.60 5.26 18.94
N PRO A 83 -15.72 5.06 19.95
CA PRO A 83 -14.71 6.05 20.31
C PRO A 83 -13.72 6.34 19.18
N LEU A 84 -13.34 5.31 18.40
CA LEU A 84 -12.39 5.44 17.30
C LEU A 84 -13.04 6.07 16.06
N GLN A 85 -14.34 5.87 15.87
CA GLN A 85 -15.12 6.63 14.88
C GLN A 85 -15.09 8.13 15.20
N LYS A 86 -15.30 8.52 16.46
CA LYS A 86 -15.19 9.93 16.89
C LYS A 86 -13.79 10.51 16.65
N ALA A 87 -12.75 9.76 16.98
CA ALA A 87 -11.38 10.18 16.72
C ALA A 87 -11.06 10.29 15.21
N SER A 88 -11.70 9.46 14.37
CA SER A 88 -11.57 9.53 12.91
C SER A 88 -12.15 10.82 12.34
N VAL A 89 -13.23 11.36 12.93
CA VAL A 89 -13.77 12.67 12.54
C VAL A 89 -12.73 13.77 12.73
N THR A 90 -11.98 13.75 13.84
CA THR A 90 -10.87 14.69 14.04
C THR A 90 -9.78 14.51 12.99
N ALA A 91 -9.44 13.28 12.63
CA ALA A 91 -8.44 12.99 11.59
C ALA A 91 -8.86 13.55 10.21
N PHE A 92 -10.13 13.41 9.83
CA PHE A 92 -10.67 13.95 8.57
C PHE A 92 -10.68 15.48 8.51
N GLN A 93 -10.62 16.16 9.66
CA GLN A 93 -10.59 17.62 9.75
C GLN A 93 -9.17 18.18 9.81
N LEU A 94 -8.13 17.35 9.70
CA LEU A 94 -6.76 17.82 9.62
C LEU A 94 -6.56 18.68 8.36
N PRO A 95 -5.78 19.77 8.43
CA PRO A 95 -5.57 20.68 7.31
C PRO A 95 -4.75 20.03 6.19
N ASP A 96 -4.80 20.60 4.99
CA ASP A 96 -4.02 20.14 3.82
C ASP A 96 -2.52 20.01 4.10
N SER A 97 -1.98 20.86 4.99
CA SER A 97 -0.57 20.81 5.42
C SER A 97 -0.19 19.47 6.03
N TYR A 98 -1.11 18.79 6.72
CA TYR A 98 -0.88 17.44 7.24
C TYR A 98 -0.52 16.46 6.13
N TYR A 99 -1.32 16.44 5.05
CA TYR A 99 -1.10 15.52 3.93
C TYR A 99 0.16 15.89 3.14
N GLN A 100 0.46 17.18 3.00
CA GLN A 100 1.72 17.65 2.40
C GLN A 100 2.94 17.18 3.19
N GLU A 101 2.93 17.34 4.51
CA GLU A 101 4.00 16.88 5.41
C GLU A 101 4.14 15.35 5.38
N LEU A 102 3.00 14.64 5.40
CA LEU A 102 2.94 13.18 5.28
C LEU A 102 3.60 12.70 3.99
N LEU A 103 3.27 13.31 2.86
CA LEU A 103 3.83 13.01 1.55
C LEU A 103 5.33 13.30 1.50
N GLN A 104 5.77 14.47 1.98
CA GLN A 104 7.19 14.83 2.03
C GLN A 104 7.98 13.84 2.90
N MET A 105 7.44 13.45 4.05
CA MET A 105 8.05 12.45 4.93
C MET A 105 8.21 11.11 4.21
N TYR A 106 7.15 10.61 3.58
CA TYR A 106 7.21 9.33 2.89
C TYR A 106 8.05 9.37 1.63
N ASP A 107 8.10 10.48 0.89
CA ASP A 107 8.94 10.59 -0.30
C ASP A 107 10.43 10.50 0.04
N ARG A 108 10.87 11.15 1.12
CA ARG A 108 12.25 11.02 1.61
C ARG A 108 12.60 9.55 1.92
N LYS A 109 11.69 8.84 2.61
CA LYS A 109 11.86 7.43 2.96
C LYS A 109 11.82 6.51 1.73
N ARG A 110 10.93 6.80 0.78
CA ARG A 110 10.79 6.12 -0.52
C ARG A 110 12.11 6.15 -1.28
N ARG A 111 12.69 7.34 -1.46
CA ARG A 111 13.97 7.54 -2.17
C ARG A 111 15.14 6.89 -1.44
N MET A 112 15.19 7.00 -0.11
CA MET A 112 16.24 6.36 0.70
C MET A 112 16.29 4.84 0.50
N LEU A 113 15.15 4.16 0.60
CA LEU A 113 15.09 2.71 0.41
C LEU A 113 15.30 2.33 -1.05
N TYR A 114 14.75 3.08 -2.00
CA TYR A 114 14.93 2.85 -3.44
C TYR A 114 16.41 2.87 -3.84
N GLU A 115 17.15 3.92 -3.45
CA GLU A 115 18.58 4.02 -3.76
C GLU A 115 19.39 2.89 -3.10
N ALA A 116 19.05 2.51 -1.87
CA ALA A 116 19.70 1.39 -1.19
C ALA A 116 19.50 0.06 -1.93
N LEU A 117 18.27 -0.23 -2.36
CA LEU A 117 17.95 -1.43 -3.14
C LEU A 117 18.68 -1.43 -4.48
N LYS A 118 18.61 -0.33 -5.22
CA LYS A 118 19.29 -0.19 -6.52
C LYS A 118 20.80 -0.38 -6.40
N ASN A 119 21.44 0.26 -5.42
CA ASN A 119 22.88 0.14 -5.18
C ASN A 119 23.29 -1.25 -4.70
N SER A 120 22.34 -2.03 -4.16
CA SER A 120 22.58 -3.41 -3.72
C SER A 120 22.28 -4.43 -4.80
N GLY A 121 22.02 -4.03 -6.06
CA GLY A 121 21.83 -4.94 -7.20
C GLY A 121 20.37 -5.27 -7.53
N PHE A 122 19.40 -4.76 -6.78
CA PHE A 122 17.98 -4.99 -7.08
C PHE A 122 17.50 -4.16 -8.29
N ARG A 123 16.59 -4.73 -9.08
CA ARG A 123 15.84 -4.05 -10.13
C ARG A 123 14.45 -3.69 -9.61
N CYS A 124 14.16 -2.40 -9.50
CA CYS A 124 12.83 -1.92 -9.09
C CYS A 124 12.52 -0.56 -9.73
N LYS A 125 11.24 -0.20 -9.78
CA LYS A 125 10.80 1.17 -10.10
C LYS A 125 10.62 1.96 -8.82
N LEU A 126 10.86 3.27 -8.88
CA LEU A 126 10.44 4.18 -7.82
C LEU A 126 8.90 4.21 -7.81
N PRO A 127 8.22 3.83 -6.71
CA PRO A 127 6.78 3.65 -6.70
C PRO A 127 6.05 5.00 -6.68
N GLU A 128 5.04 5.19 -7.53
CA GLU A 128 4.29 6.45 -7.65
C GLU A 128 3.24 6.66 -6.54
N GLY A 129 2.99 5.62 -5.73
CA GLY A 129 2.13 5.72 -4.56
C GLY A 129 2.33 4.59 -3.55
N ALA A 130 1.52 4.63 -2.49
CA ALA A 130 1.62 3.76 -1.31
C ALA A 130 3.01 3.81 -0.65
N TYR A 131 3.32 2.88 0.26
CA TYR A 131 4.61 2.87 0.97
C TYR A 131 5.45 1.60 0.79
N TYR A 132 5.38 0.99 -0.39
CA TYR A 132 6.06 -0.27 -0.71
C TYR A 132 6.93 -0.16 -1.96
N ILE A 133 8.05 -0.88 -1.96
CA ILE A 133 8.86 -1.11 -3.15
C ILE A 133 8.82 -2.61 -3.44
N PHE A 134 8.41 -2.95 -4.66
CA PHE A 134 8.49 -4.31 -5.18
C PHE A 134 9.76 -4.41 -6.02
N ALA A 135 10.68 -5.28 -5.59
CA ALA A 135 12.02 -5.36 -6.15
C ALA A 135 12.34 -6.77 -6.62
N GLU A 136 12.94 -6.85 -7.80
CA GLU A 136 13.47 -8.08 -8.37
C GLU A 136 14.95 -8.21 -8.02
N PHE A 137 15.37 -9.37 -7.51
CA PHE A 137 16.78 -9.65 -7.24
C PHE A 137 17.44 -10.39 -8.43
N PRO A 138 18.77 -10.31 -8.58
CA PRO A 138 19.50 -10.95 -9.68
C PRO A 138 19.27 -12.45 -9.74
N GLU A 139 19.26 -12.99 -10.96
CA GLU A 139 19.01 -14.41 -11.20
C GLU A 139 20.18 -15.29 -10.73
N GLU A 140 21.38 -14.72 -10.73
CA GLU A 140 22.64 -15.31 -10.30
C GLU A 140 22.65 -15.71 -8.81
N ILE A 141 21.74 -15.16 -8.02
CA ILE A 141 21.51 -15.56 -6.62
C ILE A 141 21.12 -17.04 -6.52
N GLY A 142 20.44 -17.59 -7.54
CA GLY A 142 20.07 -19.00 -7.59
C GLY A 142 19.10 -19.48 -6.50
N MET A 143 18.47 -18.55 -5.78
CA MET A 143 17.43 -18.82 -4.76
C MET A 143 16.07 -18.38 -5.27
N ASP A 144 15.00 -19.01 -4.78
CA ASP A 144 13.66 -18.45 -4.92
C ASP A 144 13.39 -17.30 -3.92
N ASP A 145 12.23 -16.66 -4.03
CA ASP A 145 11.88 -15.50 -3.22
C ASP A 145 11.70 -15.83 -1.74
N VAL A 146 11.33 -17.06 -1.40
CA VAL A 146 11.17 -17.52 -0.01
C VAL A 146 12.54 -17.77 0.60
N GLU A 147 13.39 -18.54 -0.08
CA GLU A 147 14.77 -18.81 0.31
C GLU A 147 15.56 -17.51 0.47
N PHE A 148 15.46 -16.61 -0.52
CA PHE A 148 16.13 -15.33 -0.49
C PHE A 148 15.60 -14.41 0.62
N SER A 149 14.28 -14.40 0.87
CA SER A 149 13.70 -13.63 2.00
C SER A 149 14.20 -14.14 3.36
N LEU A 150 14.35 -15.45 3.52
CA LEU A 150 14.90 -16.05 4.74
C LEU A 150 16.39 -15.73 4.89
N TYR A 151 17.16 -15.81 3.81
CA TYR A 151 18.57 -15.42 3.78
C TYR A 151 18.76 -13.95 4.17
N LEU A 152 18.01 -13.04 3.53
CA LEU A 152 18.04 -11.62 3.89
C LEU A 152 17.70 -11.38 5.36
N THR A 153 16.72 -12.11 5.89
CA THR A 153 16.30 -11.96 7.29
C THR A 153 17.37 -12.47 8.27
N ARG A 154 17.97 -13.63 8.00
CA ARG A 154 18.90 -14.29 8.93
C ARG A 154 20.32 -13.74 8.82
N GLU A 155 20.84 -13.64 7.60
CA GLU A 155 22.24 -13.32 7.36
C GLU A 155 22.48 -11.82 7.20
N ILE A 156 21.56 -11.12 6.53
CA ILE A 156 21.68 -9.67 6.30
C ILE A 156 20.98 -8.87 7.40
N GLY A 157 19.95 -9.45 8.03
CA GLY A 157 19.15 -8.79 9.06
C GLY A 157 18.15 -7.79 8.50
N VAL A 158 17.62 -8.04 7.30
CA VAL A 158 16.56 -7.24 6.65
C VAL A 158 15.45 -8.19 6.21
N ALA A 159 14.21 -7.97 6.69
CA ALA A 159 13.10 -8.87 6.41
C ALA A 159 12.15 -8.31 5.33
N PRO A 160 12.17 -8.87 4.10
CA PRO A 160 11.16 -8.56 3.09
C PRO A 160 9.95 -9.51 3.18
N VAL A 161 8.98 -9.31 2.29
CA VAL A 161 7.90 -10.28 2.02
C VAL A 161 8.13 -10.97 0.67
N PRO A 162 8.07 -12.32 0.59
CA PRO A 162 8.23 -13.07 -0.65
C PRO A 162 7.20 -12.67 -1.72
N GLY A 163 7.65 -12.45 -2.95
CA GLY A 163 6.86 -11.98 -4.08
C GLY A 163 5.75 -12.94 -4.49
N THR A 164 5.98 -14.25 -4.41
CA THR A 164 4.99 -15.30 -4.71
C THR A 164 3.72 -15.19 -3.88
N THR A 165 3.75 -14.52 -2.72
CA THR A 165 2.57 -14.21 -1.91
C THR A 165 1.56 -13.32 -2.66
N PHE A 166 2.03 -12.49 -3.59
CA PHE A 166 1.23 -11.52 -4.34
C PHE A 166 0.79 -12.00 -5.71
N TYR A 167 1.21 -13.20 -6.15
CA TYR A 167 0.85 -13.75 -7.45
C TYR A 167 0.05 -15.05 -7.30
N HIS A 168 -1.02 -15.15 -8.08
CA HIS A 168 -1.70 -16.43 -8.33
C HIS A 168 -0.77 -17.38 -9.10
N THR A 169 -0.23 -16.92 -10.23
CA THR A 169 0.82 -17.62 -10.98
C THR A 169 2.17 -17.39 -10.34
N LYS A 170 2.63 -18.36 -9.54
CA LYS A 170 3.82 -18.23 -8.67
C LYS A 170 5.09 -17.84 -9.41
N GLU A 171 5.31 -18.34 -10.62
CA GLU A 171 6.48 -18.01 -11.45
C GLU A 171 6.72 -16.49 -11.62
N LEU A 172 5.65 -15.68 -11.66
CA LEU A 172 5.75 -14.23 -11.83
C LEU A 172 6.36 -13.49 -10.62
N GLY A 173 6.39 -14.17 -9.46
CA GLY A 173 6.88 -13.64 -8.18
C GLY A 173 8.16 -14.28 -7.66
N LYS A 174 8.65 -15.37 -8.28
CA LYS A 174 9.77 -16.18 -7.75
C LYS A 174 11.09 -15.45 -7.56
N ARG A 175 11.34 -14.36 -8.30
CA ARG A 175 12.55 -13.52 -8.13
C ARG A 175 12.24 -12.14 -7.56
N LYS A 176 11.09 -11.97 -6.92
CA LYS A 176 10.62 -10.67 -6.43
C LYS A 176 10.39 -10.70 -4.93
N VAL A 177 10.65 -9.59 -4.28
CA VAL A 177 10.42 -9.37 -2.86
C VAL A 177 9.85 -7.97 -2.64
N ARG A 178 8.99 -7.82 -1.63
CA ARG A 178 8.41 -6.52 -1.26
C ARG A 178 9.04 -5.99 0.01
N PHE A 179 9.48 -4.74 -0.04
CA PHE A 179 9.91 -3.97 1.12
C PHE A 179 8.89 -2.87 1.44
N THR A 180 8.88 -2.40 2.69
CA THR A 180 8.11 -1.21 3.11
C THR A 180 9.06 -0.14 3.62
N PHE A 181 8.77 1.12 3.28
CA PHE A 181 9.47 2.28 3.82
C PHE A 181 8.68 3.02 4.89
N SER A 182 7.56 2.46 5.39
CA SER A 182 6.80 2.98 6.53
C SER A 182 7.46 2.63 7.88
N LYS A 183 8.71 3.10 8.05
CA LYS A 183 9.56 2.84 9.22
C LYS A 183 10.23 4.14 9.67
N ARG A 184 10.84 4.13 10.86
CA ARG A 184 11.69 5.24 11.33
C ARG A 184 12.89 5.41 10.39
N ASP A 185 13.44 6.63 10.32
CA ASP A 185 14.57 6.91 9.45
C ASP A 185 15.80 6.07 9.82
N GLU A 186 16.04 5.87 11.12
CA GLU A 186 17.16 5.08 11.64
C GLU A 186 17.04 3.62 11.18
N THR A 187 15.83 3.08 11.15
CA THR A 187 15.56 1.72 10.67
C THR A 187 15.86 1.60 9.17
N LEU A 188 15.51 2.62 8.37
CA LEU A 188 15.80 2.60 6.94
C LEU A 188 17.29 2.78 6.68
N ARG A 189 17.98 3.68 7.39
CA ARG A 189 19.44 3.85 7.29
C ARG A 189 20.17 2.56 7.64
N GLU A 190 19.79 1.89 8.73
CA GLU A 190 20.36 0.61 9.13
C GLU A 190 20.09 -0.48 8.10
N ALA A 191 18.86 -0.57 7.56
CA ALA A 191 18.54 -1.50 6.48
C ALA A 191 19.39 -1.23 5.23
N SER A 192 19.56 0.04 4.85
CA SER A 192 20.40 0.45 3.72
C SER A 192 21.86 0.01 3.92
N GLU A 193 22.41 0.17 5.12
CA GLU A 193 23.78 -0.24 5.43
C GLU A 193 23.94 -1.77 5.40
N ARG A 194 22.96 -2.49 5.95
CA ARG A 194 22.93 -3.96 5.89
C ARG A 194 22.86 -4.48 4.46
N LEU A 195 22.02 -3.87 3.63
CA LEU A 195 21.88 -4.26 2.22
C LEU A 195 23.20 -4.14 1.45
N ARG A 196 24.10 -3.22 1.82
CA ARG A 196 25.45 -3.15 1.20
C ARG A 196 26.30 -4.40 1.41
N LYS A 197 25.99 -5.22 2.42
CA LYS A 197 26.68 -6.50 2.67
C LYS A 197 26.30 -7.56 1.65
N LEU A 198 25.20 -7.36 0.90
CA LEU A 198 24.86 -8.22 -0.21
C LEU A 198 25.96 -8.15 -1.26
N ARG A 199 26.62 -9.28 -1.47
CA ARG A 199 27.46 -9.50 -2.63
C ARG A 199 26.56 -10.15 -3.67
N MET A 200 25.95 -9.31 -4.49
CA MET A 200 25.18 -9.74 -5.66
C MET A 200 26.07 -9.81 -6.90
#